data_AF-A0A2R6CL24-F1
#
_entry.id   AF-A0A2R6CL24-F1
#
_cell.length_a   1.000
_cell.length_b   1.000
_cell.length_c   1.000
_cell.angle_alpha   90.00
_cell.angle_beta   90.00
_cell.angle_gamma   90.00
#
_symmetry.space_group_name_H-M   'P 1'
#
loop_
_entity.id
_entity.type
_entity.pdbx_description
1 polymer ?
#
loop_
_entity_poly.entity_id
_entity_poly.type
_entity_poly.pdbx_seq_one_letter_code
_entity_poly.pdbx_strand_id
1 'polypeptide(L)'
;MAEVTGPELAFRLFVAGVSVLGPTVLYFGLCRFLEWLRDDELVEHLAAQGVIEHPEMTTEEVLEKVADTGSAPRRCTRCGARNASGASACRNCSTSLE
;
A
#
# COMPACT_ATOMS: atom_id res chain seq x y z
N MET A 1 33.30 -12.16 -44.90
CA MET A 1 32.35 -12.72 -43.92
C MET A 1 33.07 -12.70 -42.59
N ALA A 2 32.62 -11.88 -41.63
CA ALA A 2 33.35 -11.71 -40.37
C ALA A 2 33.34 -13.06 -39.61
N GLU A 3 34.52 -13.63 -39.35
CA GLU A 3 34.67 -14.74 -38.42
C GLU A 3 34.36 -14.20 -37.03
N VAL A 4 33.10 -14.33 -36.62
CA VAL A 4 32.70 -14.03 -35.25
C VAL A 4 33.36 -15.09 -34.39
N THR A 5 34.42 -14.71 -33.69
CA THR A 5 35.08 -15.60 -32.75
C THR A 5 34.07 -15.98 -31.66
N GLY A 6 33.92 -17.29 -31.38
CA GLY A 6 33.03 -17.81 -30.34
C GLY A 6 33.00 -17.02 -29.01
N PRO A 7 34.13 -16.54 -28.47
CA PRO A 7 34.13 -15.70 -27.25
C PRO A 7 33.42 -14.35 -27.42
N GLU A 8 33.49 -13.71 -28.58
CA GLU A 8 32.83 -12.42 -28.81
C GLU A 8 31.31 -12.59 -28.82
N LEU A 9 30.80 -13.65 -29.43
CA LEU A 9 29.38 -13.98 -29.44
C LEU A 9 28.86 -14.27 -28.03
N ALA A 10 29.61 -15.05 -27.25
CA ALA A 10 29.26 -15.36 -25.87
C ALA A 10 29.20 -14.09 -25.00
N PHE A 11 30.17 -13.18 -25.16
CA PHE A 11 30.18 -11.91 -24.43
C PHE A 11 28.96 -11.03 -24.78
N ARG A 12 28.62 -10.92 -26.06
CA ARG A 12 27.44 -10.15 -26.50
C ARG A 12 26.13 -10.74 -25.97
N LEU A 13 26.00 -12.08 -25.98
CA LEU A 13 24.83 -12.76 -25.41
C LEU A 13 24.73 -12.57 -23.90
N PHE A 14 25.85 -12.59 -23.19
CA PHE A 14 25.88 -12.31 -21.76
C PHE A 14 25.43 -10.87 -21.48
N VAL A 15 25.99 -9.88 -22.18
CA VAL A 15 25.60 -8.47 -22.02
C VAL A 15 24.13 -8.27 -22.35
N ALA A 16 23.63 -8.88 -23.44
CA ALA A 16 22.23 -8.83 -23.80
C ALA A 16 21.36 -9.46 -22.70
N GLY A 17 21.71 -10.64 -22.21
CA GLY A 17 21.01 -11.32 -21.13
C GLY A 17 20.96 -10.50 -19.85
N VAL A 18 22.09 -9.92 -19.44
CA VAL A 18 22.17 -9.03 -18.27
C VAL A 18 21.37 -7.75 -18.49
N SER A 19 21.36 -7.17 -19.69
CA SER A 19 20.59 -5.95 -19.96
C SER A 19 19.07 -6.19 -19.89
N VAL A 20 18.61 -7.39 -20.24
CA VAL A 20 17.18 -7.76 -20.23
C VAL A 20 16.74 -8.26 -18.87
N LEU A 21 17.51 -9.17 -18.26
CA LEU A 21 17.17 -9.79 -16.97
C LEU A 21 17.63 -8.96 -15.77
N GLY A 22 18.67 -8.16 -15.94
CA GLY A 22 19.28 -7.35 -14.88
C GLY A 22 18.30 -6.40 -14.20
N PRO A 23 17.51 -5.59 -14.92
CA PRO A 23 16.51 -4.72 -14.30
C PRO A 23 15.51 -5.49 -13.44
N THR A 24 15.04 -6.64 -13.94
CA THR A 24 14.10 -7.51 -13.22
C THR A 24 14.73 -8.11 -11.97
N VAL A 25 15.94 -8.67 -12.08
CA VAL A 25 16.67 -9.25 -10.93
C VAL A 25 16.99 -8.18 -9.90
N LEU A 26 17.41 -6.99 -10.34
CA LEU A 26 17.71 -5.86 -9.46
C LEU A 26 16.46 -5.38 -8.73
N TYR A 27 15.32 -5.30 -9.41
CA TYR A 27 14.03 -4.96 -8.81
C TYR A 27 13.61 -6.02 -7.77
N PHE A 28 13.64 -7.30 -8.12
CA PHE A 28 13.32 -8.38 -7.18
C PHE A 28 14.27 -8.41 -5.98
N GLY A 29 15.56 -8.19 -6.22
CA GLY A 29 16.56 -8.09 -5.16
C GLY A 29 16.27 -6.93 -4.22
N LEU A 30 15.91 -5.77 -4.76
CA LEU A 30 15.50 -4.61 -3.97
C LEU A 30 14.24 -4.92 -3.15
N CYS A 31 13.21 -5.51 -3.75
CA CYS A 31 11.99 -5.89 -3.04
C CYS A 31 12.28 -6.87 -1.90
N ARG A 32 13.05 -7.94 -2.15
CA ARG A 32 13.46 -8.88 -1.10
C ARG A 32 14.30 -8.21 -0.01
N PHE A 33 15.17 -7.29 -0.38
CA PHE A 33 16.00 -6.56 0.57
C PHE A 33 15.14 -5.65 1.46
N LEU A 34 14.15 -4.98 0.88
CA LEU A 34 13.18 -4.18 1.62
C LEU A 34 12.30 -5.03 2.52
N GLU A 35 11.82 -6.20 2.05
CA GLU A 35 11.10 -7.18 2.87
C GLU A 35 11.96 -7.70 4.02
N TRP A 36 13.24 -7.96 3.77
CA TRP A 36 14.18 -8.39 4.79
C TRP A 36 14.44 -7.28 5.83
N LEU A 37 14.57 -6.03 5.40
CA LEU A 37 14.67 -4.87 6.29
C LEU A 37 13.36 -4.55 7.03
N ARG A 38 12.21 -5.01 6.52
CA ARG A 38 10.89 -4.69 7.10
C ARG A 38 10.69 -5.30 8.48
N ASP A 39 11.47 -6.30 8.85
CA ASP A 39 11.53 -6.89 10.20
C ASP A 39 10.12 -7.03 10.82
N ASP A 40 9.37 -8.00 10.30
CA ASP A 40 7.97 -8.26 10.66
C ASP A 40 7.78 -8.53 12.18
N GLU A 41 8.87 -8.70 12.95
CA GLU A 41 8.86 -8.82 14.40
C GLU A 41 8.23 -7.60 15.10
N LEU A 42 8.53 -6.37 14.64
CA LEU A 42 7.92 -5.15 15.20
C LEU A 42 6.44 -5.01 14.85
N VAL A 43 6.06 -5.43 13.64
CA VAL A 43 4.66 -5.41 13.17
C VAL A 43 3.83 -6.42 13.96
N GLU A 44 4.37 -7.61 14.19
CA GLU A 44 3.70 -8.67 14.95
C GLU A 44 3.57 -8.30 16.44
N HIS A 45 4.55 -7.58 17.00
CA HIS A 45 4.45 -7.05 18.37
C HIS A 45 3.37 -5.96 18.50
N LEU A 46 3.24 -5.07 17.51
CA LEU A 46 2.20 -4.03 17.47
C LEU A 46 0.80 -4.59 17.17
N ALA A 47 0.72 -5.62 16.34
CA ALA A 47 -0.52 -6.37 16.11
C ALA A 47 -0.94 -7.13 17.38
N ALA A 48 0.00 -7.76 18.08
CA ALA A 48 -0.26 -8.43 19.36
C ALA A 48 -0.69 -7.46 20.48
N GLN A 49 -0.22 -6.19 20.45
CA GLN A 49 -0.70 -5.14 21.35
C GLN A 49 -2.11 -4.61 21.01
N GLY A 50 -2.74 -5.08 19.93
CA GLY A 50 -4.10 -4.69 19.54
C GLY A 50 -4.22 -3.22 19.12
N VAL A 51 -3.10 -2.57 18.77
CA VAL A 51 -3.07 -1.16 18.34
C VAL A 51 -3.40 -1.02 16.85
N ILE A 52 -3.26 -2.12 16.09
CA ILE A 52 -3.71 -2.21 14.71
C ILE A 52 -4.93 -3.13 14.68
N GLU A 53 -6.11 -2.59 14.99
CA GLU A 53 -7.34 -3.16 14.43
C GLU A 53 -7.18 -3.05 12.92
N HIS A 54 -6.87 -4.15 12.24
CA HIS A 54 -7.02 -4.25 10.79
C HIS A 54 -8.52 -4.13 10.52
N PRO A 55 -9.06 -2.97 10.11
CA PRO A 55 -10.41 -2.98 9.62
C PRO A 55 -10.32 -3.74 8.29
N GLU A 56 -11.16 -4.75 8.08
CA GLU A 56 -11.34 -5.41 6.79
C GLU A 56 -11.94 -4.40 5.79
N MET A 57 -11.18 -3.37 5.45
CA MET A 57 -11.61 -2.34 4.52
C MET A 57 -11.23 -2.82 3.14
N THR A 58 -12.27 -3.00 2.33
CA THR A 58 -12.09 -3.17 0.89
C THR A 58 -11.32 -1.96 0.36
N THR A 59 -10.56 -2.13 -0.71
CA THR A 59 -9.79 -1.05 -1.36
C THR A 59 -10.68 0.16 -1.72
N GLU A 60 -11.96 -0.07 -1.93
CA GLU A 60 -12.99 0.95 -2.17
C GLU A 60 -13.24 1.83 -0.94
N GLU A 61 -13.36 1.24 0.26
CA GLU A 61 -13.53 1.97 1.53
C GLU A 61 -12.31 2.79 1.91
N VAL A 62 -11.10 2.33 1.55
CA VAL A 62 -9.86 3.10 1.75
C VAL A 62 -9.86 4.35 0.87
N LEU A 63 -10.31 4.23 -0.39
CA LEU A 63 -10.39 5.36 -1.32
C LEU A 63 -11.38 6.41 -0.82
N GLU A 64 -12.53 5.96 -0.30
CA GLU A 64 -13.55 6.83 0.26
C GLU A 64 -13.08 7.54 1.54
N LYS A 65 -12.38 6.83 2.45
CA LYS A 65 -11.79 7.45 3.65
C LYS A 65 -10.72 8.48 3.33
N VAL A 66 -9.86 8.21 2.34
CA VAL A 66 -8.82 9.16 1.92
C VAL A 66 -9.46 10.40 1.28
N ALA A 67 -10.52 10.22 0.48
CA ALA A 67 -11.30 11.34 -0.04
C ALA A 67 -11.98 12.16 1.08
N ASP A 68 -12.48 11.50 2.12
CA ASP A 68 -13.17 12.15 3.24
C ASP A 68 -12.20 12.81 4.25
N THR A 69 -10.89 12.58 4.12
CA THR A 69 -9.87 13.23 4.97
C THR A 69 -9.77 14.75 4.70
N GLY A 70 -10.35 15.23 3.59
CA GLY A 70 -10.51 16.66 3.30
C GLY A 70 -11.76 17.31 3.91
N SER A 71 -12.68 16.54 4.49
CA SER A 71 -13.98 17.02 4.95
C SER A 71 -14.03 17.07 6.48
N ALA A 72 -14.27 18.24 7.05
CA ALA A 72 -14.39 18.35 8.51
C ALA A 72 -15.59 17.53 9.04
N PRO A 73 -15.42 16.74 10.11
CA PRO A 73 -16.50 15.92 10.67
C PRO A 73 -17.64 16.78 11.23
N ARG A 74 -18.89 16.48 10.85
CA ARG A 74 -20.08 17.19 11.38
C ARG A 74 -20.43 16.70 12.78
N ARG A 75 -20.78 17.63 13.66
CA ARG A 75 -21.24 17.32 15.02
C ARG A 75 -22.76 17.31 15.08
N CYS A 76 -23.36 16.25 15.63
CA CYS A 76 -24.80 16.21 15.84
C CYS A 76 -25.21 17.26 16.90
N THR A 77 -26.19 18.10 16.58
CA THR A 77 -26.73 19.13 17.48
C THR A 77 -27.52 18.55 18.64
N ARG A 78 -28.04 17.32 18.50
CA ARG A 78 -28.87 16.67 19.53
C ARG A 78 -28.06 15.92 20.59
N CYS A 79 -27.08 15.12 20.17
CA CYS A 79 -26.33 14.25 21.08
C CYS A 79 -24.82 14.55 21.13
N GLY A 80 -24.34 15.50 20.33
CA GLY A 80 -22.92 15.89 20.30
C GLY A 80 -21.98 14.90 19.62
N ALA A 81 -22.48 13.77 19.11
CA ALA A 81 -21.64 12.78 18.43
C ALA A 81 -21.04 13.35 17.13
N ARG A 82 -19.78 12.98 16.84
CA ARG A 82 -19.13 13.27 15.56
C ARG A 82 -19.57 12.24 14.52
N ASN A 83 -19.97 12.70 13.34
CA ASN A 83 -20.41 11.90 12.21
C ASN A 83 -19.57 12.24 10.97
N ALA A 84 -19.50 11.30 10.03
CA ALA A 84 -18.85 11.51 8.73
C ALA A 84 -19.54 12.64 7.95
N SER A 85 -18.81 13.28 7.04
CA SER A 85 -19.27 14.50 6.36
C SER A 85 -20.51 14.27 5.46
N GLY A 86 -20.65 13.04 4.95
CA GLY A 86 -21.77 12.57 4.12
C GLY A 86 -22.88 11.80 4.86
N ALA A 87 -22.83 11.69 6.19
CA ALA A 87 -23.87 11.00 6.94
C ALA A 87 -25.18 11.82 6.97
N SER A 88 -26.28 11.24 6.49
CA SER A 88 -27.63 11.86 6.54
C SER A 88 -28.33 11.72 7.90
N ALA A 89 -27.86 10.78 8.73
CA ALA A 89 -28.38 10.51 10.06
C ALA A 89 -27.25 10.26 11.06
N CYS A 90 -27.50 10.62 12.32
CA CYS A 90 -26.52 10.44 13.39
C CYS A 90 -26.35 8.98 13.77
N ARG A 91 -25.10 8.51 13.84
CA ARG A 91 -24.75 7.13 14.22
C ARG A 91 -25.20 6.71 15.62
N ASN A 92 -25.43 7.68 16.52
CA ASN A 92 -25.72 7.42 17.92
C ASN A 92 -27.21 7.53 18.24
N CYS A 93 -27.89 8.54 17.69
CA CYS A 93 -29.28 8.86 18.04
C CYS A 93 -30.23 8.86 16.84
N SER A 94 -29.78 8.38 15.68
CA SER A 94 -30.53 8.28 14.42
C SER A 94 -31.26 9.55 13.95
N THR A 95 -30.93 10.70 14.53
CA THR A 95 -31.52 12.00 14.18
C THR A 95 -30.89 12.50 12.89
N SER A 96 -31.68 13.13 12.03
CA SER A 96 -31.18 13.70 10.77
C SER A 96 -30.13 14.79 11.03
N LEU A 97 -29.08 14.79 10.20
CA LEU A 97 -27.99 15.75 10.21
C LEU A 97 -28.21 16.75 9.07
N GLU A 98 -29.20 17.61 9.24
CA GLU A 98 -29.48 18.73 8.31
C GLU A 98 -28.38 19.80 8.37
#